data_AF-W9YCK2-F1
#
_entry.id   AF-W9YCK2-F1
#
_cell.length_a   1.000
_cell.length_b   1.000
_cell.length_c   1.000
_cell.angle_alpha   90.00
_cell.angle_beta   90.00
_cell.angle_gamma   90.00
#
_symmetry.space_group_name_H-M   'P 1'
#
loop_
_entity.id
_entity.type
_entity.pdbx_description
1 polymer ?
#
loop_
_entity_poly.entity_id
_entity_poly.type
_entity_poly.pdbx_seq_one_letter_code
_entity_poly.pdbx_strand_id
1 'polypeptide(L)'
;MVHRLTDHYASAIAPLMVWLDSAKNGYRRLVIPLAEKHPLLRLAILAISAAHMPHDPDPDLDPTFSQSAGQAAIRMITERVRHMTHTESIWEDREAEAMLAAMLTLSNHSLLGSELSLAQSHRQAARILINTVTLKRAPDDELTVFLENQLASYDILACTTLFNLEHVQHATVPRPDRGDVLFGDFLNTLHRITIGSLQELAGGPHSATPRSRPSLSDLEQDFELARGSTLLTAGPMIGASSRSVRQDFVRLVQTYHYAGVLYACKRLNLSDGDSDEVEKHHAARLFQVLNQFEDINASLHNLAWPIFIAGICSCGDKQQEQKRMATVSDLCRMLSTSTGFEHYNNLFTFLQELWHSPGQDWSVLARQWERRGLPVIAV
;
A
#
# COMPACT_ATOMS: atom_id res chain seq x y z
N MET A 1 2.17 30.15 -6.26
CA MET A 1 1.35 28.92 -6.33
C MET A 1 2.15 27.66 -6.69
N VAL A 2 2.65 27.49 -7.93
CA VAL A 2 3.32 26.25 -8.39
C VAL A 2 4.50 25.82 -7.52
N HIS A 3 5.42 26.74 -7.20
CA HIS A 3 6.57 26.46 -6.32
C HIS A 3 6.12 25.96 -4.94
N ARG A 4 5.20 26.69 -4.28
CA ARG A 4 4.64 26.31 -2.97
C ARG A 4 3.97 24.94 -2.97
N LEU A 5 3.19 24.61 -4.01
CA LEU A 5 2.55 23.29 -4.14
C LEU A 5 3.59 22.17 -4.36
N THR A 6 4.66 22.47 -5.09
CA THR A 6 5.77 21.52 -5.30
C THR A 6 6.58 21.32 -4.01
N ASP A 7 6.81 22.40 -3.25
CA ASP A 7 7.46 22.31 -1.94
C ASP A 7 6.63 21.47 -0.97
N HIS A 8 5.31 21.70 -0.92
CA HIS A 8 4.41 20.91 -0.08
C HIS A 8 4.38 19.43 -0.49
N TYR A 9 4.42 19.15 -1.79
CA TYR A 9 4.59 17.78 -2.27
C TYR A 9 5.87 17.16 -1.70
N ALA A 10 6.99 17.88 -1.80
CA ALA A 10 8.29 17.41 -1.34
C ALA A 10 8.36 17.20 0.17
N SER A 11 7.78 18.10 0.97
CA SER A 11 7.93 18.10 2.42
C SER A 11 6.84 17.35 3.19
N ALA A 12 5.62 17.29 2.65
CA ALA A 12 4.47 16.73 3.36
C ALA A 12 3.93 15.43 2.74
N ILE A 13 3.97 15.30 1.41
CA ILE A 13 3.37 14.13 0.72
C ILE A 13 4.42 13.06 0.41
N ALA A 14 5.53 13.43 -0.20
CA ALA A 14 6.59 12.50 -0.59
C ALA A 14 7.12 11.62 0.57
N PRO A 15 7.21 12.10 1.83
CA PRO A 15 7.56 11.25 2.97
C PRO A 15 6.51 10.19 3.31
N LEU A 16 5.23 10.47 3.08
CA LEU A 16 4.11 9.54 3.31
C LEU A 16 3.99 8.47 2.22
N MET A 17 4.63 8.67 1.08
CA MET A 17 4.58 7.75 -0.06
C MET A 17 5.71 6.72 -0.07
N VAL A 18 6.57 6.67 0.96
CA VAL A 18 7.71 5.75 1.02
C VAL A 18 7.80 5.04 2.38
N TRP A 19 8.36 3.82 2.37
CA TRP A 19 8.64 3.06 3.60
C TRP A 19 9.55 3.80 4.59
N LEU A 20 10.55 4.51 4.07
CA LEU A 20 11.53 5.24 4.87
C LEU A 20 11.92 6.54 4.16
N ASP A 21 11.59 7.67 4.76
CA ASP A 21 12.01 8.96 4.22
C ASP A 21 13.47 9.27 4.54
N SER A 22 14.21 9.75 3.54
CA SER A 22 15.61 10.13 3.65
C SER A 22 16.00 11.03 2.48
N ALA A 23 17.25 11.54 2.47
CA ALA A 23 17.78 12.26 1.31
C ALA A 23 17.73 11.45 -0.01
N LYS A 24 17.55 10.12 0.06
CA LYS A 24 17.41 9.24 -1.11
C LYS A 24 15.97 9.09 -1.62
N ASN A 25 14.97 9.76 -1.02
CA ASN A 25 13.57 9.66 -1.44
C ASN A 25 13.43 9.96 -2.95
N GLY A 26 13.01 8.94 -3.72
CA GLY A 26 12.92 9.00 -5.18
C GLY A 26 11.85 9.98 -5.68
N TYR A 27 10.80 10.24 -4.90
CA TYR A 27 9.81 11.25 -5.26
C TYR A 27 10.45 12.64 -5.31
N ARG A 28 11.27 12.97 -4.30
CA ARG A 28 11.99 14.26 -4.26
C ARG A 28 13.10 14.34 -5.31
N ARG A 29 13.92 13.30 -5.40
CA ARG A 29 15.16 13.34 -6.19
C ARG A 29 14.96 13.04 -7.68
N LEU A 30 13.96 12.25 -8.04
CA LEU A 30 13.76 11.76 -9.41
C LEU A 30 12.44 12.23 -10.01
N VAL A 31 11.34 12.13 -9.27
CA VAL A 31 9.99 12.45 -9.78
C VAL A 31 9.76 13.96 -9.91
N ILE A 32 10.15 14.77 -8.93
CA ILE A 32 10.01 16.24 -9.03
C ILE A 32 10.80 16.81 -10.23
N PRO A 33 12.10 16.49 -10.42
CA PRO A 33 12.83 16.97 -11.60
C PRO A 33 12.23 16.49 -12.93
N LEU A 34 11.65 15.28 -12.95
CA LEU A 34 10.93 14.77 -14.12
C LEU A 34 9.68 15.61 -14.42
N ALA A 35 8.96 16.07 -13.39
CA ALA A 35 7.77 16.89 -13.53
C ALA A 35 8.05 18.26 -14.18
N GLU A 36 9.27 18.81 -14.06
CA GLU A 36 9.65 20.06 -14.73
C GLU A 36 9.54 19.94 -16.26
N LYS A 37 9.85 18.75 -16.79
CA LYS A 37 9.87 18.44 -18.23
C LYS A 37 8.57 17.87 -18.74
N HIS A 38 7.77 17.22 -17.89
CA HIS A 38 6.53 16.55 -18.29
C HIS A 38 5.28 17.19 -17.66
N PRO A 39 4.50 17.97 -18.42
CA PRO A 39 3.34 18.70 -17.89
C PRO A 39 2.28 17.81 -17.23
N LEU A 40 2.09 16.58 -17.74
CA LEU A 40 1.20 15.59 -17.15
C LEU A 40 1.54 15.31 -15.68
N LEU A 41 2.81 14.97 -15.42
CA LEU A 41 3.29 14.65 -14.09
C LEU A 41 3.22 15.87 -13.17
N ARG A 42 3.56 17.05 -13.70
CA ARG A 42 3.41 18.32 -12.98
C ARG A 42 1.96 18.54 -12.53
N LEU A 43 0.99 18.34 -13.42
CA LEU A 43 -0.43 18.49 -13.07
C LEU A 43 -0.85 17.52 -11.97
N ALA A 44 -0.41 16.26 -12.03
CA ALA A 44 -0.69 15.28 -10.98
C ALA A 44 -0.13 15.70 -9.61
N ILE A 45 1.12 16.17 -9.57
CA ILE A 45 1.77 16.69 -8.35
C ILE A 45 1.02 17.91 -7.81
N LEU A 46 0.65 18.86 -8.67
CA LEU A 46 -0.07 20.06 -8.26
C LEU A 46 -1.48 19.74 -7.74
N ALA A 47 -2.17 18.76 -8.34
CA ALA A 47 -3.49 18.30 -7.92
C ALA A 47 -3.45 17.71 -6.51
N ILE A 48 -2.56 16.74 -6.26
CA ILE A 48 -2.45 16.10 -4.94
C ILE A 48 -2.02 17.10 -3.87
N SER A 49 -1.07 18.00 -4.18
CA SER A 49 -0.64 19.02 -3.22
C SER A 49 -1.75 19.98 -2.85
N ALA A 50 -2.56 20.41 -3.82
CA ALA A 50 -3.67 21.31 -3.57
C ALA A 50 -4.79 20.62 -2.77
N ALA A 51 -5.02 19.31 -2.96
CA ALA A 51 -5.95 18.54 -2.15
C ALA A 51 -5.45 18.34 -0.70
N HIS A 52 -4.15 18.09 -0.53
CA HIS A 52 -3.55 17.73 0.76
C HIS A 52 -3.15 18.94 1.60
N MET A 53 -3.04 20.14 1.02
CA MET A 53 -2.72 21.34 1.81
C MET A 53 -3.80 21.54 2.89
N PRO A 54 -3.40 21.88 4.13
CA PRO A 54 -4.36 22.24 5.17
C PRO A 54 -5.31 23.33 4.66
N HIS A 55 -6.58 23.27 5.05
CA HIS A 55 -7.63 24.22 4.65
C HIS A 55 -7.42 25.67 5.14
N ASP A 56 -6.20 26.04 5.54
CA ASP A 56 -5.90 27.45 5.77
C ASP A 56 -6.07 28.14 4.40
N PRO A 57 -7.06 29.03 4.25
CA PRO A 57 -7.45 29.53 2.95
C PRO A 57 -6.31 30.40 2.45
N ASP A 58 -5.45 29.83 1.61
CA ASP A 58 -4.67 30.64 0.72
C ASP A 58 -5.67 31.37 -0.18
N PRO A 59 -5.85 32.70 -0.02
CA PRO A 59 -6.85 33.43 -0.78
C PRO A 59 -6.61 33.37 -2.29
N ASP A 60 -5.38 33.00 -2.70
CA ASP A 60 -4.96 32.87 -4.09
C ASP A 60 -5.17 31.47 -4.68
N LEU A 61 -5.53 30.45 -3.88
CA LEU A 61 -5.76 29.09 -4.36
C LEU A 61 -7.26 28.85 -4.61
N ASP A 62 -7.64 28.71 -5.88
CA ASP A 62 -9.01 28.30 -6.26
C ASP A 62 -9.35 26.93 -5.62
N PRO A 63 -10.44 26.82 -4.84
CA PRO A 63 -10.88 25.56 -4.23
C PRO A 63 -11.07 24.41 -5.24
N THR A 64 -11.36 24.74 -6.50
CA THR A 64 -11.56 23.76 -7.58
C THR A 64 -10.27 23.39 -8.32
N PHE A 65 -9.14 24.03 -7.99
CA PHE A 65 -7.86 23.84 -8.68
C PHE A 65 -7.40 22.38 -8.66
N SER A 66 -7.46 21.73 -7.49
CA SER A 66 -7.08 20.34 -7.30
C SER A 66 -7.83 19.42 -8.28
N GLN A 67 -9.15 19.53 -8.31
CA GLN A 67 -10.01 18.75 -9.20
C GLN A 67 -9.73 19.05 -10.67
N SER A 68 -9.60 20.33 -11.02
CA SER A 68 -9.35 20.77 -12.40
C SER A 68 -8.00 20.27 -12.93
N ALA A 69 -6.95 20.34 -12.11
CA ALA A 69 -5.61 19.84 -12.43
C ALA A 69 -5.61 18.30 -12.59
N GLY A 70 -6.27 17.58 -11.67
CA GLY A 70 -6.42 16.12 -11.76
C GLY A 70 -7.16 15.70 -13.03
N GLN A 71 -8.27 16.34 -13.36
CA GLN A 71 -9.02 16.08 -14.60
C GLN A 71 -8.20 16.40 -15.85
N ALA A 72 -7.42 17.48 -15.84
CA ALA A 72 -6.53 17.82 -16.95
C ALA A 72 -5.46 16.72 -17.16
N ALA A 73 -4.87 16.21 -16.07
CA ALA A 73 -3.93 15.10 -16.14
C ALA A 73 -4.57 13.83 -16.71
N ILE A 74 -5.79 13.47 -16.28
CA ILE A 74 -6.54 12.31 -16.79
C ILE A 74 -6.84 12.44 -18.29
N ARG A 75 -7.24 13.65 -18.74
CA ARG A 75 -7.45 13.93 -20.17
C ARG A 75 -6.17 13.70 -20.98
N MET A 76 -5.03 14.21 -20.49
CA MET A 76 -3.72 14.00 -21.13
C MET A 76 -3.30 12.53 -21.18
N ILE A 77 -3.54 11.75 -20.11
CA ILE A 77 -3.28 10.30 -20.10
C ILE A 77 -4.12 9.63 -21.19
N THR A 78 -5.41 9.95 -21.25
CA THR A 78 -6.35 9.34 -22.21
C THR A 78 -5.93 9.64 -23.66
N GLU A 79 -5.53 10.88 -23.94
CA GLU A 79 -5.03 11.28 -25.25
C GLU A 79 -3.75 10.53 -25.63
N ARG A 80 -2.77 10.47 -24.73
CA ARG A 80 -1.50 9.77 -24.96
C ARG A 80 -1.69 8.26 -25.17
N VAL A 81 -2.54 7.61 -24.37
CA VAL A 81 -2.86 6.18 -24.53
C VAL A 81 -3.54 5.91 -25.89
N ARG A 82 -4.43 6.81 -26.36
CA ARG A 82 -5.02 6.68 -27.70
C ARG A 82 -3.97 6.84 -28.81
N HIS A 83 -3.06 7.80 -28.68
CA HIS A 83 -1.96 7.96 -29.63
C HIS A 83 -1.03 6.74 -29.67
N MET A 84 -0.81 6.08 -28.53
CA MET A 84 -0.03 4.83 -28.43
C MET A 84 -0.66 3.67 -29.20
N THR A 85 -1.99 3.56 -29.23
CA THR A 85 -2.67 2.47 -29.96
C THR A 85 -2.68 2.67 -31.48
N HIS A 86 -2.38 3.88 -31.96
CA HIS A 86 -2.52 4.25 -33.37
C HIS A 86 -1.19 4.49 -34.11
N THR A 87 -0.06 4.63 -33.40
CA THR A 87 1.23 4.94 -34.03
C THR A 87 2.33 4.15 -33.31
N GLU A 88 3.32 3.62 -34.03
CA GLU A 88 4.61 3.18 -33.47
C GLU A 88 5.38 4.41 -32.94
N SER A 89 4.82 5.07 -31.92
CA SER A 89 5.32 6.33 -31.43
C SER A 89 6.64 6.10 -30.70
N ILE A 90 7.66 6.84 -31.13
CA ILE A 90 8.90 7.00 -30.39
C ILE A 90 8.55 7.90 -29.21
N TRP A 91 8.52 7.32 -28.01
CA TRP A 91 8.26 8.09 -26.79
C TRP A 91 9.38 9.12 -26.63
N GLU A 92 9.04 10.34 -26.25
CA GLU A 92 10.03 11.32 -25.79
C GLU A 92 10.78 10.75 -24.58
N ASP A 93 12.00 11.25 -24.31
CA ASP A 93 12.82 10.70 -23.23
C ASP A 93 12.06 10.75 -21.88
N ARG A 94 11.84 9.56 -21.30
CA ARG A 94 11.20 9.29 -20.01
C ARG A 94 9.69 9.58 -19.91
N GLU A 95 8.99 9.69 -21.05
CA GLU A 95 7.54 9.93 -21.03
C GLU A 95 6.74 8.79 -20.37
N ALA A 96 7.18 7.53 -20.48
CA ALA A 96 6.52 6.37 -19.87
C ALA A 96 6.66 6.37 -18.35
N GLU A 97 7.86 6.69 -17.86
CA GLU A 97 8.14 6.87 -16.45
C GLU A 97 7.36 8.05 -15.87
N ALA A 98 7.26 9.16 -16.61
CA ALA A 98 6.48 10.32 -16.18
C ALA A 98 4.98 10.00 -16.09
N MET A 99 4.45 9.24 -17.04
CA MET A 99 3.06 8.79 -17.02
C MET A 99 2.81 7.80 -15.87
N LEU A 100 3.74 6.88 -15.61
CA LEU A 100 3.65 5.94 -14.49
C LEU A 100 3.68 6.68 -13.13
N ALA A 101 4.62 7.60 -12.96
CA ALA A 101 4.69 8.44 -11.76
C ALA A 101 3.42 9.29 -11.59
N ALA A 102 2.83 9.78 -12.69
CA ALA A 102 1.58 10.53 -12.66
C ALA A 102 0.41 9.64 -12.23
N MET A 103 0.31 8.41 -12.73
CA MET A 103 -0.74 7.45 -12.34
C MET A 103 -0.63 7.08 -10.85
N LEU A 104 0.58 6.83 -10.34
CA LEU A 104 0.78 6.56 -8.90
C LEU A 104 0.41 7.78 -8.04
N THR A 105 0.75 8.99 -8.50
CA THR A 105 0.40 10.24 -7.81
C THR A 105 -1.11 10.49 -7.83
N LEU A 106 -1.77 10.30 -8.97
CA LEU A 106 -3.23 10.42 -9.10
C LEU A 106 -3.97 9.35 -8.30
N SER A 107 -3.43 8.14 -8.20
CA SER A 107 -3.99 7.11 -7.34
C SER A 107 -4.03 7.56 -5.88
N ASN A 108 -2.95 8.17 -5.39
CA ASN A 108 -2.91 8.75 -4.05
C ASN A 108 -3.83 9.97 -3.91
N HIS A 109 -3.95 10.81 -4.95
CA HIS A 109 -4.92 11.91 -4.98
C HIS A 109 -6.36 11.42 -4.82
N SER A 110 -6.74 10.36 -5.51
CA SER A 110 -8.06 9.73 -5.33
C SER A 110 -8.25 9.16 -3.92
N LEU A 111 -7.21 8.60 -3.30
CA LEU A 111 -7.26 8.10 -1.93
C LEU A 111 -7.37 9.22 -0.88
N LEU A 112 -6.92 10.44 -1.19
CA LEU A 112 -7.17 11.61 -0.33
C LEU A 112 -8.66 11.90 -0.22
N GLY A 113 -9.39 11.89 -1.35
CA GLY A 113 -10.83 12.15 -1.41
C GLY A 113 -11.73 10.90 -1.28
N SER A 114 -11.18 9.76 -0.84
CA SER A 114 -11.90 8.48 -0.74
C SER A 114 -12.53 7.95 -2.05
N GLU A 115 -11.99 8.32 -3.21
CA GLU A 115 -12.45 7.86 -4.53
C GLU A 115 -11.87 6.48 -4.87
N LEU A 116 -12.25 5.44 -4.12
CA LEU A 116 -11.62 4.11 -4.13
C LEU A 116 -11.59 3.44 -5.51
N SER A 117 -12.69 3.54 -6.27
CA SER A 117 -12.78 2.97 -7.62
C SER A 117 -11.85 3.66 -8.62
N LEU A 118 -11.66 4.98 -8.47
CA LEU A 118 -10.76 5.75 -9.33
C LEU A 118 -9.30 5.43 -8.98
N ALA A 119 -8.96 5.36 -7.70
CA ALA A 119 -7.65 4.91 -7.23
C ALA A 119 -7.31 3.52 -7.78
N GLN A 120 -8.25 2.56 -7.69
CA GLN A 120 -8.07 1.22 -8.25
C GLN A 120 -7.86 1.25 -9.77
N SER A 121 -8.57 2.09 -10.50
CA SER A 121 -8.42 2.25 -11.95
C SER A 121 -7.03 2.78 -12.31
N HIS A 122 -6.54 3.80 -11.58
CA HIS A 122 -5.19 4.32 -11.74
C HIS A 122 -4.12 3.27 -11.47
N ARG A 123 -4.30 2.47 -10.41
CA ARG A 123 -3.42 1.34 -10.07
C ARG A 123 -3.36 0.31 -11.19
N GLN A 124 -4.51 -0.11 -11.72
CA GLN A 124 -4.58 -1.10 -12.81
C GLN A 124 -3.92 -0.56 -14.09
N ALA A 125 -4.13 0.71 -14.42
CA ALA A 125 -3.45 1.36 -15.54
C ALA A 125 -1.92 1.39 -15.35
N ALA A 126 -1.46 1.69 -14.13
CA ALA A 126 -0.03 1.67 -13.80
C ALA A 126 0.63 0.29 -14.01
N ARG A 127 -0.08 -0.81 -13.67
CA ARG A 127 0.39 -2.19 -13.94
C ARG A 127 0.58 -2.49 -15.42
N ILE A 128 -0.28 -1.95 -16.29
CA ILE A 128 -0.13 -2.14 -17.74
C ILE A 128 1.11 -1.36 -18.22
N LEU A 129 1.31 -0.16 -17.70
CA LEU A 129 2.38 0.73 -18.12
C LEU A 129 3.77 0.30 -17.65
N ILE A 130 3.92 -0.27 -16.44
CA ILE A 130 5.24 -0.70 -15.93
C ILE A 130 5.92 -1.73 -16.82
N ASN A 131 5.14 -2.62 -17.47
CA ASN A 131 5.69 -3.58 -18.45
C ASN A 131 6.30 -2.85 -19.65
N THR A 132 5.68 -1.76 -20.11
CA THR A 132 6.23 -0.95 -21.21
C THR A 132 7.51 -0.23 -20.79
N VAL A 133 7.55 0.31 -19.56
CA VAL A 133 8.74 1.00 -19.03
C VAL A 133 9.90 0.02 -18.89
N THR A 134 9.67 -1.13 -18.26
CA THR A 134 10.71 -2.14 -17.97
C THR A 134 11.27 -2.81 -19.22
N LEU A 135 10.51 -2.89 -20.31
CA LEU A 135 11.01 -3.37 -21.60
C LEU A 135 11.92 -2.38 -22.33
N LYS A 136 11.74 -1.07 -22.10
CA LYS A 136 12.46 -0.01 -22.82
C LYS A 136 13.71 0.49 -22.10
N ARG A 137 13.85 0.21 -20.80
CA ARG A 137 14.91 0.76 -19.96
C ARG A 137 15.92 -0.30 -19.54
N ALA A 138 17.11 0.19 -19.21
CA ALA A 138 18.15 -0.67 -18.64
C ALA A 138 17.64 -1.29 -17.32
N PRO A 139 17.99 -2.55 -17.01
CA PRO A 139 17.51 -3.24 -15.82
C PRO A 139 17.80 -2.52 -14.49
N ASP A 140 18.84 -1.70 -14.47
CA ASP A 140 19.37 -0.93 -13.34
C ASP A 140 18.99 0.57 -13.39
N ASP A 141 18.08 0.98 -14.28
CA ASP A 141 17.60 2.36 -14.32
C ASP A 141 16.91 2.73 -13.01
N GLU A 142 17.53 3.65 -12.26
CA GLU A 142 17.15 3.97 -10.88
C GLU A 142 15.70 4.45 -10.74
N LEU A 143 15.21 5.28 -11.67
CA LEU A 143 13.84 5.77 -11.67
C LEU A 143 12.85 4.63 -11.94
N THR A 144 13.15 3.78 -12.91
CA THR A 144 12.31 2.62 -13.25
C THR A 144 12.20 1.68 -12.06
N VAL A 145 13.33 1.31 -11.44
CA VAL A 145 13.37 0.44 -10.26
C VAL A 145 12.61 1.09 -9.09
N PHE A 146 12.78 2.39 -8.87
CA PHE A 146 12.05 3.12 -7.84
C PHE A 146 10.53 3.02 -8.07
N LEU A 147 10.04 3.37 -9.26
CA LEU A 147 8.61 3.36 -9.58
C LEU A 147 8.02 1.94 -9.56
N GLU A 148 8.77 0.92 -10.01
CA GLU A 148 8.39 -0.48 -9.92
C GLU A 148 8.16 -0.90 -8.47
N ASN A 149 9.09 -0.55 -7.56
CA ASN A 149 8.97 -0.86 -6.13
C ASN A 149 7.83 -0.11 -5.44
N GLN A 150 7.57 1.14 -5.81
CA GLN A 150 6.42 1.91 -5.30
C GLN A 150 5.11 1.27 -5.75
N LEU A 151 4.99 0.92 -7.04
CA LEU A 151 3.83 0.21 -7.54
C LEU A 151 3.67 -1.13 -6.83
N ALA A 152 4.71 -1.95 -6.73
CA ALA A 152 4.64 -3.28 -6.12
C ALA A 152 4.15 -3.24 -4.66
N SER A 153 4.65 -2.28 -3.87
CA SER A 153 4.23 -2.08 -2.47
C SER A 153 2.75 -1.74 -2.37
N TYR A 154 2.33 -0.71 -3.11
CA TYR A 154 0.92 -0.30 -3.17
C TYR A 154 0.02 -1.44 -3.66
N ASP A 155 0.49 -2.15 -4.67
CA ASP A 155 -0.31 -3.08 -5.43
C ASP A 155 -0.60 -4.37 -4.68
N ILE A 156 0.42 -4.96 -4.06
CA ILE A 156 0.29 -6.19 -3.27
C ILE A 156 -0.57 -5.94 -2.03
N LEU A 157 -0.29 -4.88 -1.27
CA LEU A 157 -1.02 -4.61 -0.04
C LEU A 157 -2.51 -4.37 -0.34
N ALA A 158 -2.85 -3.64 -1.40
CA ALA A 158 -4.24 -3.42 -1.78
C ALA A 158 -4.88 -4.67 -2.38
N CYS A 159 -4.12 -5.66 -2.84
CA CYS A 159 -4.64 -6.97 -3.25
C CYS A 159 -5.00 -7.87 -2.07
N THR A 160 -4.43 -7.68 -0.88
CA THR A 160 -4.68 -8.56 0.28
C THR A 160 -6.14 -8.59 0.74
N THR A 161 -6.90 -7.54 0.40
CA THR A 161 -8.32 -7.34 0.71
C THR A 161 -9.26 -7.61 -0.46
N LEU A 162 -8.74 -7.97 -1.64
CA LEU A 162 -9.53 -8.25 -2.84
C LEU A 162 -9.79 -9.75 -3.02
N PHE A 163 -10.89 -10.05 -3.73
CA PHE A 163 -11.31 -11.42 -4.00
C PHE A 163 -11.59 -11.72 -5.47
N ASN A 164 -11.57 -10.72 -6.34
CA ASN A 164 -11.49 -10.97 -7.77
C ASN A 164 -10.06 -11.42 -8.18
N LEU A 165 -9.92 -12.67 -8.63
CA LEU A 165 -8.64 -13.24 -9.04
C LEU A 165 -7.97 -12.45 -10.18
N GLU A 166 -8.74 -11.93 -11.14
CA GLU A 166 -8.19 -11.14 -12.26
C GLU A 166 -7.52 -9.86 -11.77
N HIS A 167 -8.05 -9.26 -10.70
CA HIS A 167 -7.49 -8.08 -10.07
C HIS A 167 -6.23 -8.38 -9.23
N VAL A 168 -5.97 -9.64 -8.89
CA VAL A 168 -4.86 -10.03 -8.00
C VAL A 168 -3.72 -10.71 -8.76
N GLN A 169 -4.03 -11.59 -9.71
CA GLN A 169 -3.03 -12.48 -10.34
C GLN A 169 -1.93 -11.78 -11.14
N HIS A 170 -2.20 -10.54 -11.58
CA HIS A 170 -1.26 -9.73 -12.36
C HIS A 170 -0.71 -8.55 -11.56
N ALA A 171 -0.68 -8.66 -10.22
CA ALA A 171 -0.07 -7.62 -9.40
C ALA A 171 1.42 -7.49 -9.73
N THR A 172 1.93 -6.27 -9.64
CA THR A 172 3.38 -6.02 -9.76
C THR A 172 4.06 -6.52 -8.49
N VAL A 173 5.09 -7.35 -8.64
CA VAL A 173 5.81 -7.94 -7.51
C VAL A 173 7.24 -7.40 -7.40
N PRO A 174 7.79 -7.22 -6.18
CA PRO A 174 9.18 -6.86 -6.01
C PRO A 174 10.10 -7.90 -6.64
N ARG A 175 11.21 -7.43 -7.20
CA ARG A 175 12.23 -8.25 -7.86
C ARG A 175 13.52 -8.26 -7.02
N PRO A 176 13.73 -9.26 -6.15
CA PRO A 176 14.90 -9.30 -5.26
C PRO A 176 16.22 -9.43 -6.05
N ASP A 177 16.17 -9.96 -7.27
CA ASP A 177 17.31 -10.08 -8.19
C ASP A 177 17.82 -8.73 -8.70
N ARG A 178 17.02 -7.66 -8.58
CA ARG A 178 17.35 -6.31 -9.06
C ARG A 178 17.80 -5.35 -7.95
N GLY A 179 18.00 -5.85 -6.73
CA GLY A 179 18.56 -5.10 -5.61
C GLY A 179 17.75 -5.23 -4.32
N ASP A 180 18.26 -4.60 -3.27
CA ASP A 180 17.64 -4.67 -1.95
C ASP A 180 16.35 -3.82 -1.90
N VAL A 181 15.20 -4.49 -1.88
CA VAL A 181 13.87 -3.85 -1.77
C VAL A 181 13.37 -3.95 -0.33
N LEU A 182 13.15 -2.81 0.31
CA LEU A 182 12.52 -2.76 1.64
C LEU A 182 11.18 -3.50 1.60
N PHE A 183 10.98 -4.43 2.54
CA PHE A 183 9.80 -5.29 2.63
C PHE A 183 9.56 -6.18 1.39
N GLY A 184 10.53 -6.34 0.48
CA GLY A 184 10.36 -7.12 -0.75
C GLY A 184 9.90 -8.56 -0.51
N ASP A 185 10.59 -9.27 0.38
CA ASP A 185 10.25 -10.66 0.73
C ASP A 185 8.91 -10.78 1.48
N PHE A 186 8.55 -9.76 2.27
CA PHE A 186 7.23 -9.67 2.91
C PHE A 186 6.14 -9.60 1.86
N LEU A 187 6.27 -8.65 0.93
CA LEU A 187 5.31 -8.43 -0.13
C LEU A 187 5.17 -9.67 -1.03
N ASN A 188 6.28 -10.31 -1.39
CA ASN A 188 6.26 -11.58 -2.15
C ASN A 188 5.50 -12.68 -1.40
N THR A 189 5.72 -12.80 -0.09
CA THR A 189 5.03 -13.78 0.75
C THR A 189 3.53 -13.50 0.83
N LEU A 190 3.14 -12.24 1.08
CA LEU A 190 1.75 -11.81 1.10
C LEU A 190 1.04 -12.08 -0.23
N HIS A 191 1.69 -11.76 -1.34
CA HIS A 191 1.15 -12.00 -2.68
C HIS A 191 0.92 -13.49 -2.94
N ARG A 192 1.88 -14.34 -2.58
CA ARG A 192 1.77 -15.81 -2.71
C ARG A 192 0.61 -16.36 -1.90
N ILE A 193 0.45 -15.94 -0.64
CA ILE A 193 -0.69 -16.32 0.22
C ILE A 193 -2.01 -15.86 -0.42
N THR A 194 -2.05 -14.61 -0.90
CA THR A 194 -3.25 -14.01 -1.50
C THR A 194 -3.70 -14.79 -2.74
N ILE A 195 -2.81 -15.03 -3.71
CA ILE A 195 -3.12 -15.78 -4.92
C ILE A 195 -3.47 -17.23 -4.59
N GLY A 196 -2.69 -17.89 -3.74
CA GLY A 196 -2.91 -19.28 -3.36
C GLY A 196 -4.31 -19.50 -2.80
N SER A 197 -4.75 -18.64 -1.87
CA SER A 197 -6.10 -18.69 -1.28
C SER A 197 -7.22 -18.52 -2.31
N LEU A 198 -7.03 -17.66 -3.32
CA LEU A 198 -8.04 -17.41 -4.36
C LEU A 198 -8.09 -18.55 -5.39
N GLN A 199 -6.94 -19.11 -5.75
CA GLN A 199 -6.88 -20.25 -6.66
C GLN A 199 -7.48 -21.51 -6.03
N GLU A 200 -7.29 -21.73 -4.72
CA GLU A 200 -7.96 -22.79 -3.96
C GLU A 200 -9.48 -22.66 -4.03
N LEU A 201 -10.00 -21.43 -3.93
CA LEU A 201 -11.44 -21.16 -3.99
C LEU A 201 -12.02 -21.32 -5.41
N ALA A 202 -11.24 -20.94 -6.44
CA ALA A 202 -11.66 -21.02 -7.84
C ALA A 202 -11.55 -22.44 -8.41
N GLY A 203 -10.57 -23.22 -7.94
CA GLY A 203 -10.42 -24.63 -8.26
C GLY A 203 -11.53 -25.43 -7.61
N GLY A 204 -12.58 -25.76 -8.35
CA GLY A 204 -13.63 -26.66 -7.87
C GLY A 204 -13.08 -28.02 -7.40
N PRO A 205 -13.91 -28.88 -6.78
CA PRO A 205 -13.52 -30.16 -6.17
C PRO A 205 -12.90 -31.20 -7.14
N HIS A 206 -12.65 -30.85 -8.40
CA HIS A 206 -12.13 -31.70 -9.46
C HIS A 206 -10.77 -31.25 -10.03
N SER A 207 -10.12 -30.22 -9.48
CA SER A 207 -8.72 -29.93 -9.85
C SER A 207 -7.77 -30.94 -9.18
N ALA A 208 -7.38 -31.96 -9.95
CA ALA A 208 -6.74 -33.19 -9.49
C ALA A 208 -5.23 -33.07 -9.17
N THR A 209 -4.79 -31.94 -8.64
CA THR A 209 -3.45 -31.84 -8.03
C THR A 209 -3.60 -31.24 -6.64
N PRO A 210 -3.40 -32.02 -5.56
CA PRO A 210 -3.32 -31.45 -4.22
C PRO A 210 -2.09 -30.56 -4.20
N ARG A 211 -2.29 -29.24 -4.37
CA ARG A 211 -1.26 -28.29 -3.96
C ARG A 211 -1.18 -28.42 -2.45
N SER A 212 -0.04 -28.90 -1.96
CA SER A 212 0.23 -28.93 -0.53
C SER A 212 0.05 -27.52 0.01
N ARG A 213 -1.02 -27.31 0.76
CA ARG A 213 -1.26 -26.04 1.45
C ARG A 213 -0.04 -25.77 2.33
N PRO A 214 0.56 -24.58 2.27
CA PRO A 214 1.73 -24.28 3.09
C PRO A 214 1.34 -24.44 4.57
N SER A 215 2.22 -25.08 5.36
CA SER A 215 1.99 -25.19 6.79
C SER A 215 2.17 -23.81 7.44
N LEU A 216 1.52 -23.58 8.58
CA LEU A 216 1.67 -22.32 9.31
C LEU A 216 3.13 -22.10 9.74
N SER A 217 3.82 -23.17 10.14
CA SER A 217 5.24 -23.11 10.51
C SER A 217 6.14 -22.67 9.35
N ASP A 218 5.87 -23.13 8.12
CA ASP A 218 6.63 -22.69 6.95
C ASP A 218 6.42 -21.18 6.70
N LEU A 219 5.17 -20.71 6.83
CA LEU A 219 4.84 -19.30 6.65
C LEU A 219 5.44 -18.41 7.75
N GLU A 220 5.47 -18.87 9.00
CA GLU A 220 6.19 -18.17 10.08
C GLU A 220 7.68 -18.03 9.77
N GLN A 221 8.30 -19.10 9.26
CA GLN A 221 9.70 -19.06 8.85
C GLN A 221 9.93 -18.09 7.68
N ASP A 222 9.04 -18.08 6.68
CA ASP A 222 9.09 -17.15 5.56
C ASP A 222 9.02 -15.68 6.05
N PHE A 223 8.12 -15.38 6.98
CA PHE A 223 8.00 -14.03 7.56
C PHE A 223 9.18 -13.67 8.49
N GLU A 224 9.81 -14.64 9.13
CA GLU A 224 11.02 -14.43 9.92
C GLU A 224 12.22 -14.11 9.01
N LEU A 225 12.37 -14.82 7.89
CA LEU A 225 13.38 -14.51 6.88
C LEU A 225 13.15 -13.14 6.26
N ALA A 226 11.91 -12.81 5.91
CA ALA A 226 11.54 -11.50 5.37
C ALA A 226 11.86 -10.36 6.35
N ARG A 227 11.66 -10.60 7.65
CA ARG A 227 12.07 -9.67 8.74
C ARG A 227 13.57 -9.42 8.71
N GLY A 228 14.37 -10.49 8.70
CA GLY A 228 15.83 -10.39 8.64
C GLY A 228 16.32 -9.65 7.39
N SER A 229 15.80 -10.02 6.22
CA SER A 229 16.10 -9.41 4.92
C SER A 229 15.80 -7.90 4.90
N THR A 230 14.64 -7.50 5.43
CA THR A 230 14.24 -6.09 5.51
C THR A 230 15.16 -5.28 6.42
N LEU A 231 15.54 -5.83 7.58
CA LEU A 231 16.46 -5.15 8.51
C LEU A 231 17.87 -5.01 7.94
N LEU A 232 18.36 -6.02 7.22
CA LEU A 232 19.64 -5.97 6.51
C LEU A 232 19.63 -4.88 5.43
N THR A 233 18.58 -4.87 4.60
CA THR A 233 18.36 -3.85 3.56
C THR A 233 18.30 -2.43 4.13
N ALA A 234 17.61 -2.26 5.26
CA ALA A 234 17.43 -0.95 5.88
C ALA A 234 18.69 -0.43 6.59
N GLY A 235 19.59 -1.31 7.03
CA GLY A 235 20.75 -0.98 7.86
C GLY A 235 21.55 0.25 7.37
N PRO A 236 22.00 0.28 6.10
CA PRO A 236 22.69 1.44 5.54
C PRO A 236 21.86 2.72 5.47
N MET A 237 20.53 2.61 5.40
CA MET A 237 19.61 3.75 5.26
C MET A 237 19.31 4.42 6.61
N ILE A 238 19.17 3.62 7.67
CA ILE A 238 18.88 4.11 9.03
C ILE A 238 20.14 4.29 9.89
N GLY A 239 21.32 3.96 9.37
CA GLY A 239 22.58 3.95 10.13
C GLY A 239 22.95 5.31 10.75
N ALA A 240 22.66 6.41 10.04
CA ALA A 240 22.88 7.77 10.53
C ALA A 240 21.68 8.36 11.30
N SER A 241 20.56 7.64 11.38
CA SER A 241 19.35 8.10 12.07
C SER A 241 19.50 8.03 13.60
N SER A 242 18.65 8.79 14.30
CA SER A 242 18.59 8.74 15.76
C SER A 242 18.30 7.32 16.27
N ARG A 243 18.60 7.08 17.55
CA ARG A 243 18.27 5.80 18.18
C ARG A 243 16.77 5.51 18.14
N SER A 244 15.93 6.51 18.41
CA SER A 244 14.47 6.38 18.39
C SER A 244 13.95 5.94 17.02
N VAL A 245 14.37 6.62 15.94
CA VAL A 245 13.98 6.28 14.56
C VAL A 245 14.39 4.86 14.18
N ARG A 246 15.60 4.43 14.59
CA ARG A 246 16.05 3.05 14.35
C ARG A 246 15.20 2.02 15.12
N GLN A 247 14.85 2.31 16.37
CA GLN A 247 14.03 1.42 17.18
C GLN A 247 12.59 1.34 16.67
N ASP A 248 12.00 2.47 16.27
CA ASP A 248 10.67 2.51 15.65
C ASP A 248 10.64 1.81 14.30
N PHE A 249 11.70 1.91 13.50
CA PHE A 249 11.79 1.11 12.28
C PHE A 249 11.83 -0.40 12.58
N VAL A 250 12.59 -0.83 13.60
CA VAL A 250 12.57 -2.25 14.03
C VAL A 250 11.17 -2.68 14.48
N ARG A 251 10.47 -1.82 15.24
CA ARG A 251 9.07 -2.06 15.65
C ARG A 251 8.12 -2.13 14.46
N LEU A 252 8.34 -1.32 13.42
CA LEU A 252 7.58 -1.39 12.17
C LEU A 252 7.76 -2.75 11.49
N VAL A 253 9.00 -3.22 11.32
CA VAL A 253 9.25 -4.55 10.72
C VAL A 253 8.65 -5.67 11.57
N GLN A 254 8.72 -5.58 12.91
CA GLN A 254 8.07 -6.54 13.81
C GLN A 254 6.54 -6.53 13.67
N THR A 255 5.94 -5.34 13.56
CA THR A 255 4.50 -5.18 13.32
C THR A 255 4.09 -5.90 12.04
N TYR A 256 4.83 -5.73 10.94
CA TYR A 256 4.59 -6.43 9.68
C TYR A 256 4.76 -7.94 9.78
N HIS A 257 5.74 -8.41 10.55
CA HIS A 257 5.93 -9.84 10.81
C HIS A 257 4.70 -10.46 11.51
N TYR A 258 4.28 -9.88 12.63
CA TYR A 258 3.13 -10.40 13.38
C TYR A 258 1.83 -10.30 12.57
N ALA A 259 1.61 -9.18 11.88
CA ALA A 259 0.46 -9.01 11.00
C ALA A 259 0.51 -9.96 9.78
N GLY A 260 1.69 -10.26 9.24
CA GLY A 260 1.89 -11.23 8.16
C GLY A 260 1.43 -12.63 8.54
N VAL A 261 1.86 -13.13 9.70
CA VAL A 261 1.45 -14.46 10.20
C VAL A 261 -0.05 -14.49 10.47
N LEU A 262 -0.61 -13.47 11.13
CA LEU A 262 -2.06 -13.38 11.36
C LEU A 262 -2.85 -13.33 10.05
N TYR A 263 -2.37 -12.59 9.06
CA TYR A 263 -2.96 -12.57 7.73
C TYR A 263 -2.97 -13.96 7.10
N ALA A 264 -1.89 -14.73 7.21
CA ALA A 264 -1.85 -16.11 6.74
C ALA A 264 -2.93 -16.98 7.41
N CYS A 265 -3.03 -16.94 8.74
CA CYS A 265 -4.06 -17.67 9.50
C CYS A 265 -5.47 -17.32 9.01
N LYS A 266 -5.78 -16.01 8.93
CA LYS A 266 -7.10 -15.50 8.57
C LYS A 266 -7.45 -15.68 7.10
N ARG A 267 -6.49 -15.57 6.19
CA ARG A 267 -6.73 -15.67 4.74
C ARG A 267 -6.85 -17.11 4.29
N LEU A 268 -6.06 -18.01 4.86
CA LEU A 268 -6.11 -19.44 4.56
C LEU A 268 -7.14 -20.17 5.43
N ASN A 269 -7.75 -19.54 6.43
CA ASN A 269 -8.70 -20.21 7.32
C ASN A 269 -8.09 -21.50 7.92
N LEU A 270 -6.88 -21.37 8.48
CA LEU A 270 -6.17 -22.46 9.14
C LEU A 270 -6.81 -22.65 10.52
N SER A 271 -7.84 -23.49 10.61
CA SER A 271 -8.57 -23.76 11.85
C SER A 271 -8.24 -25.15 12.41
N ASP A 272 -7.00 -25.35 12.81
CA ASP A 272 -6.58 -26.51 13.62
C ASP A 272 -6.16 -26.02 15.02
N GLY A 273 -6.20 -26.89 16.04
CA GLY A 273 -6.00 -26.50 17.45
C GLY A 273 -4.66 -25.80 17.72
N ASP A 274 -3.60 -26.16 17.01
CA ASP A 274 -2.29 -25.50 17.10
C ASP A 274 -2.29 -24.09 16.48
N SER A 275 -3.15 -23.85 15.47
CA SER A 275 -3.29 -22.54 14.81
C SER A 275 -3.90 -21.49 15.74
N ASP A 276 -4.82 -21.88 16.62
CA ASP A 276 -5.48 -20.96 17.55
C ASP A 276 -4.50 -20.37 18.58
N GLU A 277 -3.56 -21.17 19.10
CA GLU A 277 -2.56 -20.69 20.06
C GLU A 277 -1.52 -19.79 19.37
N VAL A 278 -1.13 -20.14 18.14
CA VAL A 278 -0.26 -19.31 17.31
C VAL A 278 -0.92 -17.95 17.00
N GLU A 279 -2.20 -17.96 16.62
CA GLU A 279 -2.95 -16.72 16.36
C GLU A 279 -3.01 -15.83 17.62
N LYS A 280 -3.33 -16.40 18.79
CA LYS A 280 -3.35 -15.66 20.06
C LYS A 280 -1.98 -15.07 20.39
N HIS A 281 -0.91 -15.83 20.19
CA HIS A 281 0.46 -15.39 20.43
C HIS A 281 0.80 -14.16 19.58
N HIS A 282 0.64 -14.28 18.26
CA HIS A 282 0.99 -13.19 17.34
C HIS A 282 0.07 -11.99 17.49
N ALA A 283 -1.21 -12.18 17.79
CA ALA A 283 -2.13 -11.08 18.12
C ALA A 283 -1.65 -10.32 19.36
N ALA A 284 -1.32 -11.02 20.45
CA ALA A 284 -0.81 -10.38 21.66
C ALA A 284 0.48 -9.60 21.40
N ARG A 285 1.40 -10.16 20.60
CA ARG A 285 2.65 -9.49 20.22
C ARG A 285 2.43 -8.28 19.30
N LEU A 286 1.52 -8.37 18.33
CA LEU A 286 1.17 -7.25 17.46
C LEU A 286 0.67 -6.06 18.27
N PHE A 287 -0.31 -6.28 19.16
CA PHE A 287 -0.82 -5.22 20.03
C PHE A 287 0.24 -4.70 21.01
N GLN A 288 1.14 -5.55 21.49
CA GLN A 288 2.25 -5.11 22.32
C GLN A 288 3.18 -4.15 21.56
N VAL A 289 3.60 -4.50 20.34
CA VAL A 289 4.54 -3.68 19.55
C VAL A 289 3.89 -2.36 19.09
N LEU A 290 2.61 -2.38 18.70
CA LEU A 290 1.87 -1.15 18.34
C LEU A 290 1.86 -0.12 19.48
N ASN A 291 1.91 -0.55 20.74
CA ASN A 291 1.96 0.33 21.91
C ASN A 291 3.39 0.74 22.34
N GLN A 292 4.43 0.29 21.63
CA GLN A 292 5.83 0.51 22.01
C GLN A 292 6.56 1.54 21.15
N PHE A 293 5.92 2.07 20.10
CA PHE A 293 6.50 3.12 19.27
C PHE A 293 6.79 4.38 20.11
N GLU A 294 7.96 4.97 19.90
CA GLU A 294 8.36 6.24 20.53
C GLU A 294 7.70 7.42 19.81
N ASP A 295 7.74 7.42 18.48
CA ASP A 295 7.00 8.34 17.62
C ASP A 295 6.21 7.55 16.57
N ILE A 296 5.01 7.12 16.97
CA ILE A 296 4.12 6.38 16.06
C ILE A 296 3.66 7.23 14.88
N ASN A 297 3.57 8.55 15.03
CA ASN A 297 3.09 9.44 13.97
C ASN A 297 4.04 9.45 12.77
N ALA A 298 5.35 9.39 13.01
CA ALA A 298 6.36 9.33 11.95
C ALA A 298 6.32 8.03 11.12
N SER A 299 5.72 6.96 11.66
CA SER A 299 5.60 5.66 10.97
C SER A 299 4.15 5.33 10.57
N LEU A 300 3.21 6.21 10.87
CA LEU A 300 1.79 5.87 10.87
C LEU A 300 1.26 5.48 9.50
N HIS A 301 1.70 6.15 8.43
CA HIS A 301 1.32 5.83 7.05
C HIS A 301 1.71 4.40 6.65
N ASN A 302 2.80 3.86 7.20
CA ASN A 302 3.20 2.48 6.98
C ASN A 302 2.43 1.47 7.86
N LEU A 303 1.59 1.92 8.78
CA LEU A 303 0.89 1.03 9.73
C LEU A 303 -0.55 0.71 9.31
N ALA A 304 -1.07 1.31 8.23
CA ALA A 304 -2.45 1.07 7.78
C ALA A 304 -2.78 -0.42 7.61
N TRP A 305 -1.94 -1.16 6.89
CA TRP A 305 -2.14 -2.58 6.65
C TRP A 305 -2.05 -3.41 7.95
N PRO A 306 -0.99 -3.29 8.78
CA PRO A 306 -0.96 -4.01 10.06
C PRO A 306 -2.09 -3.66 11.04
N ILE A 307 -2.53 -2.39 11.08
CA ILE A 307 -3.67 -1.95 11.91
C ILE A 307 -4.96 -2.62 11.44
N PHE A 308 -5.16 -2.74 10.12
CA PHE A 308 -6.28 -3.48 9.57
C PHE A 308 -6.29 -4.95 10.01
N ILE A 309 -5.14 -5.63 9.92
CA ILE A 309 -5.01 -7.02 10.39
C ILE A 309 -5.27 -7.13 11.90
N ALA A 310 -4.76 -6.20 12.71
CA ALA A 310 -5.06 -6.12 14.14
C ALA A 310 -6.57 -5.97 14.40
N GLY A 311 -7.26 -5.18 13.58
CA GLY A 311 -8.72 -4.99 13.62
C GLY A 311 -9.48 -6.28 13.33
N ILE A 312 -9.08 -7.05 12.31
CA ILE A 312 -9.66 -8.36 12.02
C ILE A 312 -9.47 -9.33 13.20
N CYS A 313 -8.30 -9.28 13.86
CA CYS A 313 -7.95 -10.15 14.99
C CYS A 313 -8.38 -9.60 16.36
N SER A 314 -9.20 -8.55 16.39
CA SER A 314 -9.70 -7.96 17.64
C SER A 314 -10.85 -8.76 18.26
N CYS A 315 -11.63 -9.46 17.44
CA CYS A 315 -12.72 -10.32 17.90
C CYS A 315 -12.22 -11.69 18.41
N GLY A 316 -12.84 -12.23 19.46
CA GLY A 316 -12.66 -13.64 19.87
C GLY A 316 -12.35 -13.84 21.36
N ASP A 317 -11.46 -13.04 21.94
CA ASP A 317 -11.18 -13.05 23.38
C ASP A 317 -12.01 -11.98 24.11
N LYS A 318 -13.11 -12.41 24.75
CA LYS A 318 -14.05 -11.53 25.44
C LYS A 318 -13.41 -10.59 26.47
N GLN A 319 -12.26 -10.95 27.06
CA GLN A 319 -11.60 -10.09 28.04
C GLN A 319 -10.77 -8.98 27.39
N GLN A 320 -10.20 -9.23 26.22
CA GLN A 320 -9.29 -8.29 25.54
C GLN A 320 -9.93 -7.57 24.35
N GLU A 321 -11.05 -8.07 23.83
CA GLU A 321 -11.75 -7.59 22.65
C GLU A 321 -12.01 -6.07 22.71
N GLN A 322 -12.64 -5.59 23.78
CA GLN A 322 -12.95 -4.17 23.94
C GLN A 322 -11.70 -3.28 23.93
N LYS A 323 -10.61 -3.74 24.56
CA LYS A 323 -9.34 -3.01 24.61
C LYS A 323 -8.68 -2.97 23.23
N ARG A 324 -8.66 -4.10 22.52
CA ARG A 324 -8.08 -4.23 21.17
C ARG A 324 -8.84 -3.37 20.16
N MET A 325 -10.17 -3.43 20.16
CA MET A 325 -11.03 -2.60 19.32
C MET A 325 -10.83 -1.11 19.61
N ALA A 326 -10.69 -0.71 20.88
CA ALA A 326 -10.41 0.68 21.24
C ALA A 326 -9.04 1.14 20.70
N THR A 327 -7.99 0.34 20.88
CA THR A 327 -6.65 0.64 20.33
C THR A 327 -6.69 0.79 18.81
N VAL A 328 -7.35 -0.13 18.08
CA VAL A 328 -7.48 -0.03 16.62
C VAL A 328 -8.28 1.19 16.21
N SER A 329 -9.36 1.52 16.93
CA SER A 329 -10.18 2.70 16.65
C SER A 329 -9.38 4.00 16.78
N ASP A 330 -8.54 4.11 17.82
CA ASP A 330 -7.69 5.28 18.02
C ASP A 330 -6.61 5.38 16.94
N LEU A 331 -5.99 4.26 16.57
CA LEU A 331 -5.00 4.20 15.49
C LEU A 331 -5.59 4.57 14.11
N CYS A 332 -6.79 4.07 13.78
CA CYS A 332 -7.48 4.45 12.54
C CYS A 332 -7.85 5.94 12.50
N ARG A 333 -8.25 6.51 13.65
CA ARG A 333 -8.52 7.95 13.74
C ARG A 333 -7.24 8.76 13.52
N MET A 334 -6.14 8.37 14.18
CA MET A 334 -4.84 9.00 13.97
C MET A 334 -4.37 8.89 12.52
N LEU A 335 -4.56 7.74 11.88
CA LEU A 335 -4.22 7.53 10.46
C LEU A 335 -4.88 8.59 9.59
N SER A 336 -6.19 8.75 9.70
CA SER A 336 -6.93 9.74 8.89
C SER A 336 -6.49 11.17 9.21
N THR A 337 -6.37 11.54 10.49
CA THR A 337 -6.05 12.92 10.88
C THR A 337 -4.61 13.33 10.58
N SER A 338 -3.65 12.43 10.77
CA SER A 338 -2.23 12.75 10.64
C SER A 338 -1.72 12.66 9.20
N THR A 339 -2.34 11.83 8.36
CA THR A 339 -1.93 11.66 6.97
C THR A 339 -2.78 12.46 5.98
N GLY A 340 -3.97 12.92 6.39
CA GLY A 340 -4.91 13.62 5.51
C GLY A 340 -5.62 12.73 4.47
N PHE A 341 -5.37 11.41 4.48
CA PHE A 341 -6.04 10.48 3.58
C PHE A 341 -7.38 10.02 4.14
N GLU A 342 -8.48 10.47 3.51
CA GLU A 342 -9.82 10.18 4.01
C GLU A 342 -10.22 8.71 3.85
N HIS A 343 -9.60 7.96 2.92
CA HIS A 343 -9.98 6.57 2.69
C HIS A 343 -9.78 5.66 3.92
N TYR A 344 -8.93 6.06 4.87
CA TYR A 344 -8.79 5.38 6.16
C TYR A 344 -10.08 5.40 7.01
N ASN A 345 -11.01 6.33 6.74
CA ASN A 345 -12.35 6.29 7.33
C ASN A 345 -13.16 5.09 6.81
N ASN A 346 -13.02 4.74 5.53
CA ASN A 346 -13.67 3.55 4.97
C ASN A 346 -13.10 2.26 5.59
N LEU A 347 -11.78 2.23 5.81
CA LEU A 347 -11.11 1.14 6.54
C LEU A 347 -11.72 0.98 7.95
N PHE A 348 -11.90 2.08 8.66
CA PHE A 348 -12.49 2.08 9.99
C PHE A 348 -13.97 1.65 9.98
N THR A 349 -14.78 2.16 9.04
CA THR A 349 -16.18 1.77 8.87
C THR A 349 -16.31 0.27 8.60
N PHE A 350 -15.42 -0.31 7.78
CA PHE A 350 -15.39 -1.75 7.54
C PHE A 350 -15.16 -2.53 8.83
N LEU A 351 -14.16 -2.12 9.62
CA LEU A 351 -13.84 -2.78 10.89
C LEU A 351 -15.00 -2.66 11.89
N GLN A 352 -15.66 -1.51 11.95
CA GLN A 352 -16.86 -1.35 12.77
C GLN A 352 -17.97 -2.30 12.33
N GLU A 353 -18.28 -2.42 11.03
CA GLU A 353 -19.29 -3.36 10.53
C GLU A 353 -18.94 -4.81 10.88
N LEU A 354 -17.66 -5.17 10.77
CA LEU A 354 -17.15 -6.48 11.17
C LEU A 354 -17.37 -6.74 12.67
N TRP A 355 -17.01 -5.80 13.53
CA TRP A 355 -17.13 -5.93 14.98
C TRP A 355 -18.58 -6.02 15.47
N HIS A 356 -19.52 -5.40 14.76
CA HIS A 356 -20.96 -5.50 15.07
C HIS A 356 -21.61 -6.79 14.53
N SER A 357 -20.88 -7.61 13.78
CA SER A 357 -21.37 -8.83 13.13
C SER A 357 -20.68 -10.07 13.70
N PRO A 358 -21.00 -10.47 14.95
CA PRO A 358 -20.28 -11.54 15.65
C PRO A 358 -20.34 -12.86 14.86
N GLY A 359 -19.18 -13.47 14.63
CA GLY A 359 -19.03 -14.72 13.90
C GLY A 359 -18.98 -14.58 12.37
N GLN A 360 -19.07 -13.35 11.83
CA GLN A 360 -18.88 -13.12 10.40
C GLN A 360 -17.39 -13.22 10.04
N ASP A 361 -17.07 -14.02 9.02
CA ASP A 361 -15.75 -14.04 8.42
C ASP A 361 -15.49 -12.70 7.68
N TRP A 362 -14.40 -12.03 8.04
CA TRP A 362 -13.94 -10.79 7.40
C TRP A 362 -13.87 -10.93 5.88
N SER A 363 -13.52 -12.11 5.38
CA SER A 363 -13.35 -12.38 3.96
C SER A 363 -14.69 -12.34 3.21
N VAL A 364 -15.76 -12.79 3.87
CA VAL A 364 -17.13 -12.73 3.34
C VAL A 364 -17.61 -11.29 3.31
N LEU A 365 -17.37 -10.52 4.39
CA LEU A 365 -17.75 -9.11 4.45
C LEU A 365 -17.00 -8.30 3.39
N ALA A 366 -15.69 -8.49 3.24
CA ALA A 366 -14.88 -7.78 2.26
C ALA A 366 -15.32 -8.06 0.81
N ARG A 367 -15.76 -9.29 0.49
CA ARG A 367 -16.40 -9.60 -0.82
C ARG A 367 -17.69 -8.83 -1.06
N GLN A 368 -18.50 -8.64 -0.02
CA GLN A 368 -19.74 -7.87 -0.12
C GLN A 368 -19.45 -6.39 -0.37
N TRP A 369 -18.44 -5.84 0.32
CA TRP A 369 -17.92 -4.50 0.08
C TRP A 369 -17.40 -4.31 -1.36
N GLU A 370 -16.58 -5.25 -1.85
CA GLU A 370 -16.07 -5.24 -3.23
C GLU A 370 -17.21 -5.25 -4.26
N ARG A 371 -18.23 -6.09 -4.08
CA ARG A 371 -19.41 -6.16 -4.99
C ARG A 371 -20.25 -4.88 -5.01
N ARG A 372 -20.19 -4.08 -3.94
CA ARG A 372 -20.85 -2.77 -3.85
C ARG A 372 -20.02 -1.65 -4.50
N GLY A 373 -18.83 -1.95 -5.02
CA GLY A 373 -17.92 -0.96 -5.58
C GLY A 373 -17.16 -0.15 -4.52
N LEU A 374 -17.08 -0.66 -3.28
CA LEU A 374 -16.37 -0.05 -2.16
C LEU A 374 -15.33 -1.04 -1.62
N PRO A 375 -14.29 -1.39 -2.39
CA PRO A 375 -13.27 -2.33 -1.91
C PRO A 375 -12.52 -1.73 -0.71
N VAL A 376 -12.14 -2.57 0.24
CA VAL A 376 -11.29 -2.14 1.35
C VAL A 376 -9.88 -1.90 0.82
N ILE A 377 -9.32 -0.71 1.02
CA ILE A 377 -7.94 -0.36 0.69
C ILE A 377 -7.23 -0.01 1.99
N ALA A 378 -6.27 -0.83 2.39
CA ALA A 378 -5.58 -0.73 3.68
C ALA A 378 -4.10 -0.37 3.49
N VAL A 379 -3.80 0.66 2.68
CA VAL A 379 -2.43 0.96 2.20
C VAL A 379 -2.14 2.44 2.10
#